data_AF-A0A965BQT2-F1
#
_entry.id   AF-A0A965BQT2-F1
#
_cell.length_a   1.000
_cell.length_b   1.000
_cell.length_c   1.000
_cell.angle_alpha   90.00
_cell.angle_beta   90.00
_cell.angle_gamma   90.00
#
_symmetry.space_group_name_H-M   'P 1'
#
loop_
_entity.id
_entity.type
_entity.pdbx_description
1 polymer ?
#
loop_
_entity_poly.entity_id
_entity_poly.type
_entity_poly.pdbx_seq_one_letter_code
_entity_poly.pdbx_strand_id
1 'polypeptide(L)'
;MKIHKPLLALAAISGVALTMVTLQAQDDEPPEMGVFITSVGLGDGGNLGGLEGADAHCQQLAANAGLGHRSWHAYLSTQGPDAVNARDRIGEGPWANANGLVMATSVDNLHFDNSNFNWTFMLDENGNQFASRIDGDPDFTEHDVLTGTQIDGTAFTDGSDMTCSNWTSNDEGAPGCSTALRSIKAL
;
A
#
# COMPACT_ATOMS: atom_id res chain seq x y z
N MET A 1 -18.81 82.43 40.56
CA MET A 1 -19.20 81.07 41.01
C MET A 1 -20.11 80.44 39.97
N LYS A 2 -19.57 79.55 39.13
CA LYS A 2 -20.25 78.51 38.33
C LYS A 2 -19.15 77.67 37.68
N ILE A 3 -18.93 76.49 38.24
CA ILE A 3 -17.84 75.56 37.94
C ILE A 3 -18.26 74.72 36.74
N HIS A 4 -17.46 74.68 35.66
CA HIS A 4 -17.59 73.68 34.60
C HIS A 4 -16.21 73.08 34.30
N LYS A 5 -16.16 71.74 34.35
CA LYS A 5 -14.97 70.89 34.36
C LYS A 5 -14.22 70.90 33.01
N PRO A 6 -12.88 70.75 32.99
CA PRO A 6 -12.14 70.58 31.75
C PRO A 6 -12.26 69.14 31.24
N LEU A 7 -12.66 68.97 29.98
CA LEU A 7 -12.60 67.69 29.28
C LEU A 7 -11.18 67.56 28.70
N LEU A 8 -10.39 66.59 29.20
CA LEU A 8 -9.13 66.19 28.58
C LEU A 8 -9.44 65.49 27.24
N ALA A 9 -8.83 65.95 26.15
CA ALA A 9 -8.76 65.22 24.90
C ALA A 9 -7.52 64.31 24.92
N LEU A 10 -7.70 63.00 25.02
CA LEU A 10 -6.63 62.01 24.82
C LEU A 10 -6.36 61.85 23.32
N ALA A 11 -5.10 62.04 22.93
CA ALA A 11 -4.58 61.59 21.64
C ALA A 11 -4.44 60.07 21.65
N ALA A 12 -5.17 59.36 20.77
CA ALA A 12 -4.97 57.94 20.53
C ALA A 12 -4.06 57.76 19.30
N ILE A 13 -2.82 57.33 19.53
CA ILE A 13 -1.87 56.94 18.48
C ILE A 13 -2.23 55.51 18.08
N SER A 14 -2.80 55.33 16.88
CA SER A 14 -3.04 54.00 16.31
C SER A 14 -1.70 53.33 15.97
N GLY A 15 -1.27 52.41 16.84
CA GLY A 15 -0.20 51.47 16.53
C GLY A 15 -0.70 50.40 15.57
N VAL A 16 -0.14 50.35 14.36
CA VAL A 16 -0.34 49.25 13.42
C VAL A 16 0.49 48.06 13.91
N ALA A 17 -0.18 47.07 14.50
CA ALA A 17 0.45 45.80 14.86
C ALA A 17 0.65 44.97 13.58
N LEU A 18 1.91 44.87 13.13
CA LEU A 18 2.31 43.99 12.04
C LEU A 18 2.34 42.55 12.56
N THR A 19 1.26 41.80 12.39
CA THR A 19 1.25 40.36 12.67
C THR A 19 2.09 39.64 11.61
N MET A 20 3.28 39.19 12.00
CA MET A 20 4.09 38.29 11.17
C MET A 20 3.36 36.95 11.06
N VAL A 21 2.89 36.62 9.85
CA VAL A 21 2.41 35.27 9.52
C VAL A 21 3.65 34.43 9.25
N THR A 22 3.98 33.53 10.17
CA THR A 22 4.95 32.47 9.90
C THR A 22 4.30 31.45 8.96
N LEU A 23 4.72 31.42 7.69
CA LEU A 23 4.50 30.25 6.84
C LEU A 23 5.28 29.09 7.47
N GLN A 24 4.58 28.21 8.19
CA GLN A 24 5.13 26.88 8.46
C GLN A 24 4.94 26.09 7.17
N ALA A 25 6.04 25.74 6.49
CA ALA A 25 6.01 24.62 5.57
C ALA A 25 5.56 23.41 6.39
N GLN A 26 4.43 22.81 6.03
CA GLN A 26 4.12 21.47 6.51
C GLN A 26 5.18 20.58 5.87
N ASP A 27 6.20 20.22 6.64
CA ASP A 27 6.96 19.00 6.38
C ASP A 27 5.96 17.86 6.56
N ASP A 28 5.15 17.58 5.53
CA ASP A 28 4.28 16.42 5.51
C ASP A 28 5.21 15.20 5.60
N GLU A 29 5.23 14.58 6.78
CA GLU A 29 5.89 13.30 6.99
C GLU A 29 5.37 12.34 5.90
N PRO A 30 6.26 11.68 5.14
CA PRO A 30 5.82 10.75 4.11
C PRO A 30 4.88 9.72 4.75
N PRO A 31 3.80 9.31 4.07
CA PRO A 31 2.85 8.39 4.65
C PRO A 31 3.56 7.10 5.07
N GLU A 32 3.13 6.51 6.18
CA GLU A 32 3.67 5.24 6.65
C GLU A 32 3.61 4.18 5.55
N MET A 33 4.53 3.20 5.60
CA MET A 33 4.55 2.14 4.61
C MET A 33 3.18 1.45 4.56
N GLY A 34 2.63 1.40 3.36
CA GLY A 34 1.34 0.82 3.06
C GLY A 34 1.40 -0.32 2.05
N VAL A 35 2.53 -0.52 1.39
CA VAL A 35 2.65 -1.59 0.40
C VAL A 35 4.01 -2.26 0.48
N PHE A 36 4.01 -3.59 0.35
CA PHE A 36 5.24 -4.36 0.17
C PHE A 36 4.98 -5.63 -0.64
N ILE A 37 6.08 -6.21 -1.12
CA ILE A 37 6.15 -7.55 -1.70
C ILE A 37 6.68 -8.50 -0.64
N THR A 38 6.01 -9.60 -0.34
CA THR A 38 6.50 -10.54 0.69
C THR A 38 7.93 -11.02 0.39
N SER A 39 8.87 -10.87 1.32
CA SER A 39 10.25 -11.36 1.18
C SER A 39 10.37 -12.87 0.92
N VAL A 40 9.37 -13.63 1.39
CA VAL A 40 9.29 -15.08 1.26
C VAL A 40 7.83 -15.49 1.08
N GLY A 41 7.59 -16.48 0.22
CA GLY A 41 6.27 -17.11 0.06
C GLY A 41 6.02 -18.23 1.08
N LEU A 42 4.79 -18.78 1.09
CA LEU A 42 4.42 -19.91 1.96
C LEU A 42 5.12 -21.24 1.58
N GLY A 43 5.70 -21.33 0.38
CA GLY A 43 6.42 -22.50 -0.10
C GLY A 43 5.53 -23.61 -0.68
N ASP A 44 4.21 -23.41 -0.76
CA ASP A 44 3.24 -24.36 -1.34
C ASP A 44 2.53 -23.78 -2.58
N GLY A 45 3.28 -23.04 -3.40
CA GLY A 45 2.75 -22.42 -4.63
C GLY A 45 1.54 -21.52 -4.34
N GLY A 46 0.46 -21.73 -5.09
CA GLY A 46 -0.82 -21.02 -4.96
C GLY A 46 -1.73 -21.53 -3.84
N ASN A 47 -1.34 -22.58 -3.11
CA ASN A 47 -2.07 -23.03 -1.93
C ASN A 47 -1.67 -22.18 -0.73
N LEU A 48 -2.37 -21.05 -0.56
CA LEU A 48 -2.12 -20.08 0.50
C LEU A 48 -2.99 -20.34 1.74
N GLY A 49 -3.84 -21.37 1.70
CA GLY A 49 -4.87 -21.59 2.72
C GLY A 49 -6.08 -20.67 2.56
N GLY A 50 -6.38 -20.24 1.33
CA GLY A 50 -7.40 -19.24 1.05
C GLY A 50 -6.93 -17.81 1.33
N LEU A 51 -7.86 -16.84 1.20
CA LEU A 51 -7.57 -15.43 1.49
C LEU A 51 -7.12 -15.21 2.95
N GLU A 52 -7.71 -15.94 3.90
CA GLU A 52 -7.34 -15.83 5.32
C GLU A 52 -5.90 -16.28 5.57
N GLY A 53 -5.46 -17.39 4.97
CA GLY A 53 -4.08 -17.85 5.10
C GLY A 53 -3.09 -16.92 4.41
N ALA A 54 -3.45 -16.36 3.26
CA ALA A 54 -2.64 -15.35 2.58
C ALA A 54 -2.49 -14.06 3.41
N ASP A 55 -3.60 -13.56 3.99
CA ASP A 55 -3.59 -12.38 4.86
C ASP A 55 -2.77 -12.64 6.13
N ALA A 56 -2.92 -13.81 6.76
CA ALA A 56 -2.15 -14.18 7.94
C ALA A 56 -0.64 -14.19 7.67
N HIS A 57 -0.23 -14.64 6.48
CA HIS A 57 1.17 -14.61 6.06
C HIS A 57 1.70 -13.18 5.91
N CYS A 58 0.96 -12.30 5.21
CA CYS A 58 1.30 -10.88 5.08
C CYS A 58 1.38 -10.20 6.46
N GLN A 59 0.40 -10.43 7.32
CA GLN A 59 0.35 -9.89 8.67
C GLN A 59 1.55 -10.35 9.52
N GLN A 60 1.94 -11.62 9.42
CA GLN A 60 3.06 -12.18 10.16
C GLN A 60 4.40 -11.57 9.73
N LEU A 61 4.63 -11.41 8.43
CA LEU A 61 5.84 -10.78 7.90
C LEU A 61 5.90 -9.31 8.32
N ALA A 62 4.81 -8.56 8.14
CA ALA A 62 4.74 -7.17 8.56
C ALA A 62 4.96 -7.02 10.08
N ALA A 63 4.39 -7.90 10.90
CA ALA A 63 4.62 -7.90 12.35
C ALA A 63 6.09 -8.10 12.71
N ASN A 64 6.79 -9.01 12.02
CA ASN A 64 8.23 -9.24 12.23
C ASN A 64 9.08 -8.02 11.84
N ALA A 65 8.62 -7.24 10.85
CA ALA A 65 9.23 -5.96 10.45
C ALA A 65 8.80 -4.76 11.33
N GLY A 66 8.01 -4.98 12.39
CA GLY A 66 7.56 -3.92 13.31
C GLY A 66 6.28 -3.19 12.89
N LEU A 67 5.58 -3.68 11.86
CA LEU A 67 4.38 -3.06 11.26
C LEU A 67 3.10 -3.82 11.59
N GLY A 68 3.13 -4.67 12.62
CA GLY A 68 2.00 -5.52 13.01
C GLY A 68 0.82 -4.76 13.64
N HIS A 69 0.96 -3.46 13.86
CA HIS A 69 -0.10 -2.60 14.37
C HIS A 69 -1.12 -2.20 13.28
N ARG A 70 -0.79 -2.42 12.00
CA ARG A 70 -1.69 -2.25 10.85
C ARG A 70 -2.31 -3.59 10.49
N SER A 71 -3.48 -3.54 9.87
CA SER A 71 -4.07 -4.70 9.20
C SER A 71 -3.50 -4.78 7.79
N TRP A 72 -3.01 -5.97 7.42
CA TRP A 72 -2.42 -6.23 6.11
C TRP A 72 -3.24 -7.27 5.37
N HIS A 73 -3.61 -6.97 4.14
CA HIS A 73 -4.30 -7.91 3.28
C HIS A 73 -3.42 -8.30 2.10
N ALA A 74 -3.42 -9.59 1.79
CA ALA A 74 -2.91 -10.10 0.53
C ALA A 74 -3.80 -9.58 -0.60
N TYR A 75 -3.20 -8.90 -1.59
CA TYR A 75 -3.89 -8.30 -2.72
C TYR A 75 -4.29 -9.36 -3.75
N LEU A 76 -5.28 -10.16 -3.36
CA LEU A 76 -5.78 -11.32 -4.06
C LEU A 76 -7.30 -11.21 -4.22
N SER A 77 -7.80 -11.55 -5.40
CA SER A 77 -9.22 -11.79 -5.61
C SER A 77 -9.53 -13.29 -5.54
N THR A 78 -10.80 -13.63 -5.33
CA THR A 78 -11.32 -14.99 -5.55
C THR A 78 -12.22 -15.03 -6.77
N GLN A 79 -12.63 -16.21 -7.21
CA GLN A 79 -13.47 -16.43 -8.38
C GLN A 79 -14.70 -17.27 -8.00
N GLY A 80 -15.81 -17.04 -8.72
CA GLY A 80 -17.08 -17.75 -8.54
C GLY A 80 -18.22 -16.84 -8.08
N PRO A 81 -19.39 -17.42 -7.71
CA PRO A 81 -20.59 -16.66 -7.35
C PRO A 81 -20.41 -15.65 -6.21
N ASP A 82 -19.52 -15.96 -5.27
CA ASP A 82 -19.19 -15.14 -4.11
C ASP A 82 -17.76 -14.60 -4.20
N ALA A 83 -17.32 -14.26 -5.42
CA ALA A 83 -16.00 -13.71 -5.68
C ALA A 83 -15.77 -12.43 -4.86
N VAL A 84 -14.58 -12.33 -4.29
CA VAL A 84 -14.12 -11.17 -3.54
C VAL A 84 -13.13 -10.42 -4.41
N ASN A 85 -13.34 -9.12 -4.60
CA ASN A 85 -12.41 -8.27 -5.32
C ASN A 85 -11.27 -7.83 -4.38
N ALA A 86 -10.02 -7.91 -4.86
CA ALA A 86 -8.87 -7.43 -4.09
C ALA A 86 -8.99 -5.94 -3.73
N ARG A 87 -9.49 -5.11 -4.66
CA ARG A 87 -9.63 -3.66 -4.44
C ARG A 87 -10.58 -3.28 -3.31
N ASP A 88 -11.55 -4.13 -3.00
CA ASP A 88 -12.57 -3.84 -1.98
C ASP A 88 -12.10 -4.23 -0.57
N ARG A 89 -10.95 -4.91 -0.47
CA ARG A 89 -10.39 -5.43 0.79
C ARG A 89 -9.34 -4.51 1.43
N ILE A 90 -8.88 -3.50 0.69
CA ILE A 90 -7.81 -2.60 1.12
C ILE A 90 -8.37 -1.23 1.52
N GLY A 91 -7.55 -0.43 2.20
CA GLY A 91 -7.91 0.96 2.53
C GLY A 91 -8.03 1.88 1.31
N GLU A 92 -8.31 3.16 1.55
CA GLU A 92 -8.41 4.16 0.46
C GLU A 92 -7.06 4.70 0.00
N GLY A 93 -5.98 4.40 0.71
CA GLY A 93 -4.64 4.97 0.51
C GLY A 93 -4.41 6.25 1.33
N PRO A 94 -3.30 6.98 1.11
CA PRO A 94 -2.20 6.64 0.21
C PRO A 94 -1.35 5.47 0.73
N TRP A 95 -0.58 4.84 -0.16
CA TRP A 95 0.40 3.81 0.21
C TRP A 95 1.80 4.24 -0.21
N ALA A 96 2.73 4.25 0.73
CA ALA A 96 4.15 4.36 0.45
C ALA A 96 4.86 3.01 0.56
N ASN A 97 6.04 2.90 -0.06
CA ASN A 97 6.97 1.81 0.20
C ASN A 97 7.77 2.04 1.50
N ALA A 98 8.67 1.10 1.83
CA ALA A 98 9.49 1.17 3.05
C ALA A 98 10.37 2.44 3.16
N ASN A 99 10.66 3.10 2.05
CA ASN A 99 11.46 4.32 1.99
C ASN A 99 10.60 5.60 2.01
N GLY A 100 9.28 5.50 2.18
CA GLY A 100 8.37 6.65 2.18
C GLY A 100 8.02 7.21 0.79
N LEU A 101 8.44 6.55 -0.29
CA LEU A 101 8.01 6.93 -1.64
C LEU A 101 6.55 6.56 -1.83
N VAL A 102 5.70 7.54 -2.16
CA VAL A 102 4.29 7.30 -2.47
C VAL A 102 4.16 6.45 -3.72
N MET A 103 3.60 5.26 -3.55
CA MET A 103 3.41 4.26 -4.61
C MET A 103 2.04 4.45 -5.29
N ALA A 104 1.02 4.79 -4.50
CA ALA A 104 -0.29 5.17 -5.00
C ALA A 104 -1.00 6.09 -4.01
N THR A 105 -1.77 7.05 -4.53
CA THR A 105 -2.52 8.02 -3.72
C THR A 105 -3.97 7.62 -3.45
N SER A 106 -4.51 6.71 -4.25
CA SER A 106 -5.88 6.20 -4.14
C SER A 106 -6.00 4.83 -4.80
N VAL A 107 -7.09 4.12 -4.53
CA VAL A 107 -7.39 2.84 -5.21
C VAL A 107 -7.38 3.01 -6.74
N ASP A 108 -7.92 4.09 -7.28
CA ASP A 108 -7.89 4.28 -8.73
C ASP A 108 -6.45 4.53 -9.24
N ASN A 109 -5.67 5.34 -8.54
CA ASN A 109 -4.27 5.57 -8.90
C ASN A 109 -3.44 4.27 -8.83
N LEU A 110 -3.72 3.38 -7.88
CA LEU A 110 -3.13 2.05 -7.75
C LEU A 110 -3.24 1.21 -9.04
N HIS A 111 -4.32 1.38 -9.79
CA HIS A 111 -4.64 0.58 -10.98
C HIS A 111 -4.32 1.28 -12.30
N PHE A 112 -4.40 2.61 -12.33
CA PHE A 112 -4.26 3.38 -13.57
C PHE A 112 -2.92 4.12 -13.71
N ASP A 113 -2.20 4.33 -12.61
CA ASP A 113 -0.88 4.96 -12.58
C ASP A 113 0.13 4.01 -11.93
N ASN A 114 0.55 3.01 -12.71
CA ASN A 114 1.44 1.95 -12.23
C ASN A 114 2.93 2.31 -12.37
N SER A 115 3.28 3.59 -12.61
CA SER A 115 4.66 4.01 -12.90
C SER A 115 5.64 3.64 -11.79
N ASN A 116 5.17 3.64 -10.54
CA ASN A 116 5.98 3.33 -9.37
C ASN A 116 6.00 1.84 -9.03
N PHE A 117 5.12 1.01 -9.62
CA PHE A 117 5.08 -0.44 -9.39
C PHE A 117 6.09 -1.17 -10.28
N ASN A 118 7.37 -0.95 -10.02
CA ASN A 118 8.48 -1.57 -10.73
C ASN A 118 9.56 -2.05 -9.74
N TRP A 119 10.53 -2.83 -10.24
CA TRP A 119 11.59 -3.41 -9.41
C TRP A 119 12.33 -2.36 -8.56
N THR A 120 12.60 -1.16 -9.08
CA THR A 120 13.36 -0.13 -8.36
C THR A 120 12.67 0.39 -7.10
N PHE A 121 11.33 0.34 -7.04
CA PHE A 121 10.58 0.96 -5.94
C PHE A 121 9.74 -0.02 -5.13
N MET A 122 9.41 -1.19 -5.68
CA MET A 122 8.78 -2.26 -4.91
C MET A 122 9.84 -2.91 -4.02
N LEU A 123 9.58 -2.89 -2.71
CA LEU A 123 10.47 -3.43 -1.69
C LEU A 123 9.71 -4.45 -0.84
N ASP A 124 10.46 -5.28 -0.12
CA ASP A 124 9.90 -6.18 0.87
C ASP A 124 9.50 -5.46 2.16
N GLU A 125 8.86 -6.18 3.08
CA GLU A 125 8.40 -5.64 4.37
C GLU A 125 9.54 -5.07 5.23
N ASN A 126 10.80 -5.45 4.94
CA ASN A 126 12.00 -4.99 5.63
C ASN A 126 12.73 -3.88 4.85
N GLY A 127 12.19 -3.45 3.70
CA GLY A 127 12.81 -2.46 2.83
C GLY A 127 13.93 -2.98 1.93
N ASN A 128 14.07 -4.30 1.79
CA ASN A 128 15.05 -4.91 0.89
C ASN A 128 14.48 -5.11 -0.51
N GLN A 129 15.41 -5.25 -1.46
CA GLN A 129 15.10 -5.58 -2.84
C GLN A 129 14.92 -7.10 -3.02
N PHE A 130 14.04 -7.49 -3.94
CA PHE A 130 13.84 -8.90 -4.33
C PHE A 130 14.72 -9.31 -5.52
N ALA A 131 14.97 -10.61 -5.63
CA ALA A 131 15.93 -11.19 -6.57
C ALA A 131 15.59 -10.85 -8.03
N SER A 132 16.56 -10.28 -8.74
CA SER A 132 16.42 -9.95 -10.15
C SER A 132 17.75 -9.91 -10.84
N ARG A 133 17.80 -10.37 -12.09
CA ARG A 133 18.98 -10.21 -12.95
C ARG A 133 19.37 -8.75 -13.24
N ILE A 134 18.57 -7.76 -12.82
CA ILE A 134 18.83 -6.34 -13.06
C ILE A 134 20.12 -5.86 -12.37
N ASP A 135 20.42 -6.33 -11.16
CA ASP A 135 21.65 -5.99 -10.42
C ASP A 135 22.80 -6.98 -10.65
N GLY A 136 22.55 -8.05 -11.40
CA GLY A 136 23.53 -9.04 -11.83
C GLY A 136 23.76 -10.21 -10.87
N ASP A 137 23.09 -10.26 -9.72
CA ASP A 137 23.16 -11.40 -8.78
C ASP A 137 21.88 -11.47 -7.94
N PRO A 138 21.03 -12.51 -8.07
CA PRO A 138 21.28 -13.80 -8.72
C PRO A 138 20.97 -13.85 -10.23
N ASP A 139 21.40 -14.93 -10.90
CA ASP A 139 21.07 -15.20 -12.31
C ASP A 139 19.63 -15.72 -12.52
N PHE A 140 18.70 -15.28 -11.70
CA PHE A 140 17.27 -15.50 -11.87
C PHE A 140 16.49 -14.24 -11.47
N THR A 141 15.26 -14.13 -11.95
CA THR A 141 14.37 -13.03 -11.60
C THR A 141 13.08 -13.56 -11.01
N GLU A 142 12.75 -13.06 -9.84
CA GLU A 142 11.39 -13.09 -9.29
C GLU A 142 10.61 -11.98 -9.99
N HIS A 143 9.67 -12.37 -10.85
CA HIS A 143 8.96 -11.44 -11.74
C HIS A 143 7.44 -11.51 -11.61
N ASP A 144 6.90 -12.59 -11.05
CA ASP A 144 5.48 -12.83 -10.96
C ASP A 144 4.96 -12.57 -9.54
N VAL A 145 3.83 -11.88 -9.45
CA VAL A 145 3.09 -11.66 -8.20
C VAL A 145 1.71 -12.27 -8.39
N LEU A 146 1.36 -13.24 -7.55
CA LEU A 146 0.04 -13.83 -7.55
C LEU A 146 -0.98 -12.76 -7.11
N THR A 147 -2.04 -12.60 -7.91
CA THR A 147 -3.14 -11.65 -7.64
C THR A 147 -4.51 -12.22 -7.98
N GLY A 148 -4.63 -13.02 -9.04
CA GLY A 148 -5.92 -13.53 -9.52
C GLY A 148 -6.95 -12.43 -9.79
N THR A 149 -6.45 -11.24 -10.14
CA THR A 149 -7.22 -9.99 -10.18
C THR A 149 -7.07 -9.33 -11.54
N GLN A 150 -8.13 -8.71 -12.03
CA GLN A 150 -8.12 -7.91 -13.26
C GLN A 150 -7.34 -6.60 -13.06
N ILE A 151 -7.06 -5.90 -14.17
CA ILE A 151 -6.25 -4.66 -14.12
C ILE A 151 -6.89 -3.57 -13.23
N ASP A 152 -8.21 -3.57 -13.11
CA ASP A 152 -8.98 -2.63 -12.29
C ASP A 152 -9.17 -3.11 -10.85
N GLY A 153 -8.53 -4.20 -10.42
CA GLY A 153 -8.63 -4.69 -9.05
C GLY A 153 -9.85 -5.57 -8.76
N THR A 154 -10.66 -5.89 -9.77
CA THR A 154 -11.82 -6.79 -9.64
C THR A 154 -11.48 -8.26 -9.88
N ALA A 155 -12.29 -9.16 -9.35
CA ALA A 155 -12.21 -10.58 -9.60
C ALA A 155 -12.47 -10.94 -11.07
N PHE A 156 -11.88 -12.04 -11.54
CA PHE A 156 -12.34 -12.67 -12.78
C PHE A 156 -13.72 -13.29 -12.58
N THR A 157 -14.64 -13.09 -13.53
CA THR A 157 -16.04 -13.49 -13.38
C THR A 157 -16.29 -14.94 -13.76
N ASP A 158 -15.66 -15.41 -14.83
CA ASP A 158 -15.88 -16.73 -15.42
C ASP A 158 -14.73 -17.14 -16.35
N GLY A 159 -14.68 -18.42 -16.73
CA GLY A 159 -13.63 -18.99 -17.57
C GLY A 159 -12.70 -19.93 -16.80
N SER A 160 -11.45 -20.03 -17.27
CA SER A 160 -10.41 -20.79 -16.56
C SER A 160 -10.21 -20.22 -15.16
N ASP A 161 -9.82 -21.08 -14.23
CA ASP A 161 -9.44 -20.67 -12.88
C ASP A 161 -8.18 -19.81 -12.96
N MET A 162 -8.23 -18.63 -12.34
CA MET A 162 -7.13 -17.66 -12.24
C MET A 162 -6.59 -17.50 -10.81
N THR A 163 -7.06 -18.34 -9.88
CA THR A 163 -6.92 -18.14 -8.43
C THR A 163 -6.41 -19.36 -7.70
N CYS A 164 -6.01 -20.42 -8.40
CA CYS A 164 -5.54 -21.67 -7.78
C CYS A 164 -6.60 -22.27 -6.84
N SER A 165 -7.83 -22.38 -7.34
CA SER A 165 -9.02 -22.80 -6.62
C SER A 165 -9.28 -21.94 -5.39
N ASN A 166 -9.31 -20.62 -5.58
CA ASN A 166 -9.43 -19.65 -4.48
C ASN A 166 -8.34 -19.81 -3.41
N TRP A 167 -7.11 -20.02 -3.88
CA TRP A 167 -5.87 -20.09 -3.12
C TRP A 167 -5.77 -21.30 -2.19
N THR A 168 -6.41 -22.42 -2.56
CA THR A 168 -6.39 -23.67 -1.79
C THR A 168 -5.78 -24.84 -2.55
N SER A 169 -5.18 -24.60 -3.72
CA SER A 169 -4.53 -25.64 -4.53
C SER A 169 -3.23 -25.15 -5.13
N ASN A 170 -2.31 -26.07 -5.36
CA ASN A 170 -1.08 -25.88 -6.12
C ASN A 170 -1.16 -26.50 -7.54
N ASP A 171 -2.34 -26.97 -7.94
CA ASP A 171 -2.57 -27.64 -9.21
C ASP A 171 -2.23 -26.74 -10.41
N GLU A 172 -1.51 -27.31 -11.39
CA GLU A 172 -1.05 -26.64 -12.62
C GLU A 172 -2.18 -26.25 -13.60
N GLY A 173 -3.45 -26.52 -13.26
CA GLY A 173 -4.60 -26.21 -14.10
C GLY A 173 -4.84 -24.71 -14.31
N ALA A 174 -4.31 -23.89 -13.41
CA ALA A 174 -4.35 -22.43 -13.47
C ALA A 174 -2.92 -21.86 -13.61
N PRO A 175 -2.69 -20.83 -14.46
CA PRO A 175 -1.34 -20.27 -14.66
C PRO A 175 -0.73 -19.77 -13.35
N GLY A 176 0.51 -20.18 -13.06
CA GLY A 176 1.28 -19.69 -11.91
C GLY A 176 1.06 -20.42 -10.57
N CYS A 177 0.13 -21.37 -10.49
CA CYS A 177 -0.24 -22.02 -9.22
C CYS A 177 0.78 -23.02 -8.66
N SER A 178 1.61 -23.64 -9.50
CA SER A 178 2.68 -24.57 -9.06
C SER A 178 4.01 -23.88 -8.77
N THR A 179 4.16 -22.62 -9.19
CA THR A 179 5.46 -21.96 -9.16
C THR A 179 5.62 -21.23 -7.83
N ALA A 180 6.55 -21.70 -7.01
CA ALA A 180 6.92 -21.10 -5.72
C ALA A 180 7.66 -19.75 -5.84
N LEU A 181 7.47 -19.01 -6.94
CA LEU A 181 8.01 -17.67 -7.15
C LEU A 181 6.89 -16.70 -6.74
N ARG A 182 6.76 -16.44 -5.44
CA ARG A 182 7.31 -15.24 -4.79
C ARG A 182 6.70 -13.97 -5.37
N SER A 183 5.58 -13.58 -4.77
CA SER A 183 5.53 -12.39 -3.90
C SER A 183 4.08 -11.92 -3.84
N ILE A 184 3.45 -12.04 -2.68
CA ILE A 184 2.11 -11.47 -2.51
C ILE A 184 2.30 -9.97 -2.32
N LYS A 185 1.55 -9.15 -3.07
CA LYS A 185 1.46 -7.73 -2.79
C LYS A 185 0.58 -7.54 -1.55
N ALA A 186 1.13 -7.02 -0.47
CA ALA A 186 0.38 -6.68 0.73
C ALA A 186 0.01 -5.19 0.73
N LEU A 187 -1.23 -4.86 1.08
CA LEU A 187 -1.80 -3.50 1.08
C LEU A 187 -2.68 -3.24 2.30
#